data_AF-A0AAD2CNS2-F1
#
_entry.id   AF-A0AAD2CNS2-F1
#
_cell.length_a   1.000
_cell.length_b   1.000
_cell.length_c   1.000
_cell.angle_alpha   90.00
_cell.angle_beta   90.00
_cell.angle_gamma   90.00
#
_symmetry.space_group_name_H-M   'P 1'
#
loop_
_entity.id
_entity.type
_entity.pdbx_description
1 polymer ?
#
loop_
_entity_poly.entity_id
_entity_poly.type
_entity_poly.pdbx_seq_one_letter_code
_entity_poly.pdbx_strand_id
1 'polypeptide(L)'
;MTSSLPSFSSVQLPSSIKLQFPISNIAQAVRQVWWAFPLLLAAIPLYCVAQGTCPSMPHWWPVVSIQDIGAASSSSTPSLYRWVVSGFLSSNVWYFLSGGWLLSFSRSSGSQVGKFRPLGAWMLTAGLMSSIYHSVQAIIGVNAVTETLAYVDHGIALAAGCFYMDTCGLPSKRVWAIGLSGIACLATPNTPQAYAILHSIWHFLSAAAATLWAIEGHAGKINKQNEVRLERIMRLVHL
;
A
#
# COMPACT_ATOMS: atom_id res chain seq x y z
N MET A 1 -32.29 -14.10 -65.46
CA MET A 1 -32.47 -14.80 -64.17
C MET A 1 -31.94 -13.89 -63.07
N THR A 2 -32.81 -13.05 -62.51
CA THR A 2 -32.46 -12.10 -61.45
C THR A 2 -32.91 -12.68 -60.11
N SER A 3 -31.96 -13.20 -59.34
CA SER A 3 -32.19 -13.70 -57.98
C SER A 3 -32.39 -12.53 -57.03
N SER A 4 -33.61 -12.38 -56.50
CA SER A 4 -33.92 -11.44 -55.42
C SER A 4 -33.28 -11.91 -54.12
N LEU A 5 -32.42 -11.08 -53.53
CA LEU A 5 -31.85 -11.29 -52.20
C LEU A 5 -32.96 -11.22 -51.12
N PRO A 6 -32.89 -12.04 -50.05
CA PRO A 6 -33.87 -12.00 -48.98
C PRO A 6 -33.76 -10.68 -48.20
N SER A 7 -34.90 -10.03 -47.97
CA SER A 7 -34.98 -8.83 -47.14
C SER A 7 -34.71 -9.19 -45.68
N PHE A 8 -33.63 -8.65 -45.11
CA PHE A 8 -33.42 -8.71 -43.68
C PHE A 8 -34.42 -7.79 -42.99
N SER A 9 -35.38 -8.38 -42.28
CA SER A 9 -36.27 -7.67 -41.36
C SER A 9 -35.42 -6.93 -40.33
N SER A 10 -35.55 -5.61 -40.27
CA SER A 10 -34.90 -4.78 -39.25
C SER A 10 -35.29 -5.27 -37.87
N VAL A 11 -34.35 -5.84 -37.12
CA VAL A 11 -34.52 -6.13 -35.71
C VAL A 11 -34.66 -4.78 -35.00
N GLN A 12 -35.89 -4.42 -34.63
CA GLN A 12 -36.15 -3.24 -33.81
C GLN A 12 -35.56 -3.48 -32.42
N LEU A 13 -34.41 -2.87 -32.14
CA LEU A 13 -33.88 -2.78 -30.79
C LEU A 13 -34.86 -1.96 -29.93
N PRO A 14 -35.32 -2.48 -28.78
CA PRO A 14 -36.26 -1.78 -27.93
C PRO A 14 -35.68 -0.44 -27.47
N SER A 15 -36.36 0.65 -27.82
CA SER A 15 -35.96 2.05 -27.64
C SER A 15 -35.91 2.54 -26.19
N SER A 16 -35.88 1.64 -25.20
CA SER A 16 -35.95 2.04 -23.79
C SER A 16 -35.35 1.05 -22.80
N ILE A 17 -34.15 0.52 -23.08
CA ILE A 17 -33.30 0.02 -21.98
C ILE A 17 -32.79 1.24 -21.21
N LYS A 18 -33.60 1.73 -20.26
CA LYS A 18 -33.11 2.66 -19.24
C LYS A 18 -32.21 1.86 -18.32
N LEU A 19 -30.90 1.98 -18.50
CA LEU A 19 -29.89 1.54 -17.52
C LEU A 19 -30.04 2.39 -16.25
N GLN A 20 -31.09 2.11 -15.48
CA GLN A 20 -31.24 2.59 -14.11
C GLN A 20 -30.32 1.73 -13.24
N PHE A 21 -29.02 2.00 -13.29
CA PHE A 21 -28.16 1.58 -12.18
C PHE A 21 -28.52 2.47 -11.00
N PRO A 22 -29.12 1.94 -9.92
CA PRO A 22 -29.43 2.77 -8.77
C PRO A 22 -28.10 3.29 -8.21
N ILE A 23 -28.01 4.60 -7.97
CA ILE A 23 -26.82 5.29 -7.46
C ILE A 23 -26.28 4.62 -6.18
N SER A 24 -27.16 3.97 -5.41
CA SER A 24 -26.80 3.15 -4.24
C SER A 24 -25.81 2.02 -4.56
N ASN A 25 -25.91 1.39 -5.73
CA ASN A 25 -25.02 0.30 -6.14
C ASN A 25 -23.62 0.83 -6.48
N ILE A 26 -23.54 2.01 -7.10
CA ILE A 26 -22.26 2.67 -7.41
C ILE A 26 -21.56 3.10 -6.12
N ALA A 27 -22.27 3.75 -5.21
CA ALA A 27 -21.72 4.15 -3.92
C ALA A 27 -21.21 2.95 -3.11
N GLN A 28 -21.95 1.83 -3.12
CA GLN A 28 -21.52 0.60 -2.47
C GLN A 28 -20.28 -0.02 -3.14
N ALA A 29 -20.24 -0.06 -4.47
CA ALA A 29 -19.09 -0.57 -5.20
C ALA A 29 -17.83 0.27 -4.93
N VAL A 30 -17.94 1.60 -5.01
CA VAL A 30 -16.83 2.52 -4.68
C VAL A 30 -16.35 2.29 -3.26
N ARG A 31 -17.26 2.17 -2.29
CA ARG A 31 -16.91 1.88 -0.90
C ARG A 31 -16.19 0.54 -0.70
N GLN A 32 -16.37 -0.44 -1.58
CA GLN A 32 -15.69 -1.73 -1.48
C GLN A 32 -14.27 -1.71 -2.06
N VAL A 33 -13.96 -0.77 -2.96
CA VAL A 33 -12.70 -0.78 -3.72
C VAL A 33 -11.88 0.51 -3.63
N TRP A 34 -12.37 1.54 -2.94
CA TRP A 34 -11.70 2.85 -2.86
C TRP A 34 -10.25 2.74 -2.35
N TRP A 35 -9.99 1.79 -1.46
CA TRP A 35 -8.66 1.54 -0.90
C TRP A 35 -7.62 1.13 -1.96
N ALA A 36 -8.07 0.60 -3.10
CA ALA A 36 -7.22 0.19 -4.21
C ALA A 36 -6.87 1.34 -5.15
N PHE A 37 -7.51 2.52 -5.01
CA PHE A 37 -7.27 3.67 -5.88
C PHE A 37 -5.77 4.07 -5.98
N PRO A 38 -4.97 4.04 -4.90
CA PRO A 38 -3.53 4.33 -5.01
C PRO A 38 -2.74 3.38 -5.92
N LEU A 39 -3.26 2.18 -6.22
CA LEU A 39 -2.63 1.27 -7.20
C LEU A 39 -2.60 1.86 -8.62
N LEU A 40 -3.40 2.89 -8.91
CA LEU A 40 -3.29 3.63 -10.17
C LEU A 40 -1.91 4.26 -10.37
N LEU A 41 -1.13 4.50 -9.29
CA LEU A 41 0.27 4.90 -9.41
C LEU A 41 1.10 3.87 -10.17
N ALA A 42 0.82 2.57 -9.99
CA ALA A 42 1.50 1.50 -10.73
C ALA A 42 1.16 1.49 -12.23
N ALA A 43 0.09 2.18 -12.66
CA ALA A 43 -0.27 2.33 -14.07
C ALA A 43 0.44 3.50 -14.75
N ILE A 44 1.01 4.45 -14.00
CA ILE A 44 1.72 5.62 -14.56
C ILE A 44 2.86 5.19 -15.49
N PRO A 45 3.74 4.24 -15.13
CA PRO A 45 4.81 3.81 -16.02
C PRO A 45 4.29 3.24 -17.35
N LEU A 46 3.19 2.47 -17.31
CA LEU A 46 2.56 1.93 -18.52
C LEU A 46 2.00 3.05 -19.41
N TYR A 47 1.39 4.06 -18.81
CA TYR A 47 0.91 5.23 -19.52
C TYR A 47 2.07 6.00 -20.19
N CYS A 48 3.18 6.23 -19.49
CA CYS A 48 4.35 6.90 -20.08
C CYS A 48 4.90 6.13 -21.28
N VAL A 49 5.06 4.81 -21.16
CA VAL A 49 5.52 3.94 -22.25
C VAL A 49 4.56 4.00 -23.45
N ALA A 50 3.25 3.98 -23.21
CA ALA A 50 2.25 4.11 -24.27
C ALA A 50 2.31 5.45 -25.00
N GLN A 51 2.76 6.52 -24.33
CA GLN A 51 3.02 7.84 -24.93
C GLN A 51 4.40 7.95 -25.57
N GLY A 52 5.21 6.89 -25.58
CA GLY A 52 6.59 6.94 -26.08
C GLY A 52 7.54 7.74 -25.19
N THR A 53 7.21 7.90 -23.90
CA THR A 53 8.00 8.64 -22.92
C THR A 53 8.56 7.71 -21.84
N CYS A 54 9.66 8.11 -21.21
CA CYS A 54 10.18 7.39 -20.04
C CYS A 54 9.42 7.83 -18.78
N PRO A 55 9.07 6.91 -17.87
CA PRO A 55 8.54 7.28 -16.57
C PRO A 55 9.59 8.12 -15.84
N SER A 56 9.17 9.32 -15.41
CA SER A 56 9.95 10.14 -14.49
C SER A 56 9.16 10.41 -13.21
N MET A 57 9.83 10.36 -12.05
CA MET A 57 9.28 10.86 -10.80
C MET A 57 9.19 12.39 -10.85
N PRO A 58 8.18 12.99 -10.20
CA PRO A 58 8.06 14.44 -10.16
C PRO A 58 9.17 15.04 -9.29
N HIS A 59 9.56 16.29 -9.57
CA HIS A 59 10.67 16.97 -8.89
C HIS A 59 10.49 17.10 -7.36
N TRP A 60 9.25 17.07 -6.86
CA TRP A 60 8.94 17.11 -5.42
C TRP A 60 8.98 15.73 -4.76
N TRP A 61 9.18 14.65 -5.52
CA TRP A 61 9.33 13.27 -5.03
C TRP A 61 10.46 12.53 -5.77
N PRO A 62 11.69 13.05 -5.74
CA PRO A 62 12.79 12.45 -6.51
C PRO A 62 13.21 11.10 -5.91
N VAL A 63 13.60 10.17 -6.78
CA VAL A 63 14.33 8.98 -6.36
C VAL A 63 15.76 9.39 -5.99
N VAL A 64 16.15 9.14 -4.74
CA VAL A 64 17.51 9.45 -4.28
C VAL A 64 18.52 8.47 -4.88
N SER A 65 19.61 8.99 -5.43
CA SER A 65 20.73 8.19 -5.90
C SER A 65 21.54 7.65 -4.71
N ILE A 66 21.50 6.33 -4.54
CA ILE A 66 22.31 5.62 -3.53
C ILE A 66 23.78 5.50 -4.00
N GLN A 67 24.03 5.59 -5.32
CA GLN A 67 25.37 5.54 -5.89
C GLN A 67 26.22 6.75 -5.48
N ASP A 68 25.58 7.90 -5.23
CA ASP A 68 26.24 9.13 -4.78
C ASP A 68 26.86 8.95 -3.38
N ILE A 69 26.33 8.03 -2.57
CA ILE A 69 26.93 7.62 -1.29
C ILE A 69 28.31 7.01 -1.55
N GLY A 70 28.43 6.13 -2.55
CA GLY A 70 29.69 5.48 -2.92
C GLY A 70 30.70 6.46 -3.52
N ALA A 71 30.25 7.40 -4.35
CA ALA A 71 31.10 8.42 -4.95
C ALA A 71 31.68 9.40 -3.90
N ALA A 72 30.88 9.82 -2.92
CA ALA A 72 31.34 10.63 -1.78
C ALA A 72 32.31 9.87 -0.85
N SER A 73 32.28 8.53 -0.87
CA SER A 73 33.10 7.66 -0.02
C SER A 73 34.46 7.28 -0.63
N SER A 74 34.74 7.71 -1.87
CA SER A 74 35.90 7.32 -2.68
C SER A 74 37.26 7.66 -2.08
N SER A 75 37.33 8.43 -0.99
CA SER A 75 38.58 8.81 -0.34
C SER A 75 38.93 8.05 0.96
N SER A 76 38.05 7.23 1.58
CA SER A 76 38.49 6.51 2.81
C SER A 76 37.64 5.36 3.39
N THR A 77 36.38 5.08 3.00
CA THR A 77 35.59 4.02 3.70
C THR A 77 34.60 3.24 2.82
N PRO A 78 35.09 2.31 1.97
CA PRO A 78 34.23 1.35 1.24
C PRO A 78 33.35 0.49 2.15
N SER A 79 33.73 0.31 3.41
CA SER A 79 32.97 -0.42 4.42
C SER A 79 31.68 0.31 4.81
N LEU A 80 31.70 1.64 4.95
CA LEU A 80 30.55 2.42 5.37
C LEU A 80 29.41 2.35 4.34
N TYR A 81 29.75 2.44 3.04
CA TYR A 81 28.78 2.27 1.95
C TYR A 81 28.04 0.94 2.05
N ARG A 82 28.77 -0.16 2.24
CA ARG A 82 28.17 -1.50 2.37
C ARG A 82 27.27 -1.59 3.60
N TRP A 83 27.70 -1.07 4.74
CA TRP A 83 26.89 -1.06 5.97
C TRP A 83 25.60 -0.24 5.81
N VAL A 84 25.68 0.93 5.18
CA VAL A 84 24.51 1.79 4.94
C VAL A 84 23.53 1.11 3.98
N VAL A 85 24.00 0.58 2.84
CA VAL A 85 23.14 -0.13 1.88
C VAL A 85 22.58 -1.43 2.46
N SER A 86 23.38 -2.21 3.19
CA SER A 86 22.89 -3.42 3.87
C SER A 86 21.91 -3.11 4.99
N GLY A 87 22.13 -2.05 5.77
CA GLY A 87 21.17 -1.55 6.78
C GLY A 87 19.86 -1.11 6.13
N PHE A 88 19.97 -0.42 4.99
CA PHE A 88 18.83 -0.01 4.18
C PHE A 88 18.02 -1.20 3.67
N LEU A 89 18.64 -2.17 3.03
CA LEU A 89 17.95 -3.36 2.55
C LEU A 89 17.40 -4.23 3.69
N SER A 90 18.17 -4.42 4.76
CA SER A 90 17.74 -5.23 5.91
C SER A 90 16.59 -4.61 6.70
N SER A 91 16.40 -3.29 6.65
CA SER A 91 15.28 -2.64 7.32
C SER A 91 13.89 -3.08 6.80
N ASN A 92 13.81 -3.64 5.58
CA ASN A 92 12.58 -4.26 5.07
C ASN A 92 12.17 -5.53 5.83
N VAL A 93 13.08 -6.19 6.56
CA VAL A 93 12.78 -7.36 7.41
C VAL A 93 11.64 -7.07 8.38
N TRP A 94 11.49 -5.84 8.84
CA TRP A 94 10.42 -5.45 9.76
C TRP A 94 9.01 -5.62 9.17
N TYR A 95 8.83 -5.43 7.85
CA TYR A 95 7.58 -5.72 7.17
C TYR A 95 7.28 -7.22 7.15
N PHE A 96 8.31 -8.05 6.92
CA PHE A 96 8.17 -9.51 6.92
C PHE A 96 7.86 -10.06 8.31
N LEU A 97 8.56 -9.59 9.33
CA LEU A 97 8.30 -9.97 10.72
C LEU A 97 6.90 -9.55 11.16
N SER A 98 6.51 -8.30 10.88
CA SER A 98 5.18 -7.76 11.22
C SER A 98 4.06 -8.48 10.47
N GLY A 99 4.20 -8.65 9.15
CA GLY A 99 3.23 -9.35 8.32
C GLY A 99 3.10 -10.83 8.70
N GLY A 100 4.22 -11.52 8.92
CA GLY A 100 4.25 -12.91 9.38
C GLY A 100 3.60 -13.09 10.75
N TRP A 101 3.83 -12.14 11.67
CA TRP A 101 3.18 -12.11 12.97
C TRP A 101 1.66 -11.92 12.83
N LEU A 102 1.18 -10.96 12.01
CA LEU A 102 -0.25 -10.75 11.77
C LEU A 102 -0.94 -11.97 11.14
N LEU A 103 -0.27 -12.64 10.20
CA LEU A 103 -0.75 -13.89 9.60
C LEU A 103 -0.87 -15.01 10.64
N SER A 104 0.09 -15.10 11.56
CA SER A 104 0.14 -16.13 12.61
C SER A 104 -0.86 -15.86 13.73
N PHE A 105 -0.96 -14.61 14.19
CA PHE A 105 -1.93 -14.16 15.19
C PHE A 105 -3.36 -14.50 14.77
N SER A 106 -3.67 -14.34 13.48
CA SER A 106 -4.95 -14.72 12.91
C SER A 106 -5.33 -16.18 13.15
N ARG A 107 -4.37 -17.12 13.17
CA ARG A 107 -4.65 -18.56 13.33
C ARG A 107 -5.03 -18.92 14.76
N SER A 108 -4.49 -18.23 15.76
CA SER A 108 -4.67 -18.58 17.17
C SER A 108 -5.98 -18.11 17.79
N SER A 109 -6.63 -17.08 17.23
CA SER A 109 -7.80 -16.43 17.88
C SER A 109 -9.18 -17.04 17.54
N GLY A 110 -9.27 -18.14 16.78
CA GLY A 110 -10.44 -19.02 16.69
C GLY A 110 -11.78 -18.49 16.12
N SER A 111 -12.09 -17.19 16.16
CA SER A 111 -13.45 -16.70 15.81
C SER A 111 -13.53 -15.45 14.90
N GLN A 112 -12.42 -14.74 14.63
CA GLN A 112 -12.38 -13.61 13.66
C GLN A 112 -11.21 -13.65 12.66
N VAL A 113 -10.72 -14.86 12.39
CA VAL A 113 -9.52 -15.24 11.61
C VAL A 113 -9.46 -14.64 10.20
N GLY A 114 -10.59 -14.26 9.60
CA GLY A 114 -10.64 -13.80 8.20
C GLY A 114 -10.12 -12.37 7.96
N LYS A 115 -10.19 -11.48 8.95
CA LYS A 115 -10.00 -10.04 8.70
C LYS A 115 -8.55 -9.54 8.83
N PHE A 116 -7.69 -10.27 9.55
CA PHE A 116 -6.29 -9.88 9.76
C PHE A 116 -5.33 -10.50 8.75
N ARG A 117 -5.71 -11.62 8.14
CA ARG A 117 -4.88 -12.27 7.11
C ARG A 117 -4.61 -11.36 5.91
N PRO A 118 -5.60 -10.61 5.38
CA PRO A 118 -5.36 -9.65 4.33
C PRO A 118 -4.42 -8.51 4.75
N LEU A 119 -4.50 -8.02 6.00
CA LEU A 119 -3.61 -6.97 6.52
C LEU A 119 -2.15 -7.44 6.58
N GLY A 120 -1.94 -8.66 7.07
CA GLY A 120 -0.62 -9.29 7.06
C GLY A 120 -0.11 -9.53 5.63
N ALA A 121 -0.96 -10.00 4.73
CA ALA A 121 -0.59 -10.20 3.32
C ALA A 121 -0.16 -8.90 2.64
N TRP A 122 -0.92 -7.82 2.80
CA TRP A 122 -0.56 -6.50 2.28
C TRP A 122 0.76 -5.97 2.84
N MET A 123 1.03 -6.19 4.13
CA MET A 123 2.32 -5.84 4.73
C MET A 123 3.47 -6.61 4.08
N LEU A 124 3.30 -7.91 3.86
CA LEU A 124 4.32 -8.75 3.18
C LEU A 124 4.52 -8.30 1.72
N THR A 125 3.44 -7.98 1.01
CA THR A 125 3.52 -7.50 -0.37
C THR A 125 4.25 -6.16 -0.45
N ALA A 126 3.98 -5.22 0.46
CA ALA A 126 4.71 -3.95 0.55
C ALA A 126 6.19 -4.18 0.85
N GLY A 127 6.53 -5.02 1.84
CA GLY A 127 7.92 -5.36 2.15
C GLY A 127 8.66 -6.04 0.99
N LEU A 128 7.98 -6.92 0.26
CA LEU A 128 8.54 -7.59 -0.92
C LEU A 128 8.82 -6.58 -2.04
N MET A 129 7.84 -5.73 -2.37
CA MET A 129 7.99 -4.75 -3.43
C MET A 129 9.09 -3.73 -3.11
N SER A 130 9.11 -3.23 -1.87
CA SER A 130 10.13 -2.29 -1.40
C SER A 130 11.53 -2.92 -1.42
N SER A 131 11.65 -4.19 -1.04
CA SER A 131 12.91 -4.94 -1.15
C SER A 131 13.38 -5.06 -2.60
N ILE A 132 12.48 -5.37 -3.55
CA ILE A 132 12.82 -5.44 -4.98
C ILE A 132 13.26 -4.08 -5.49
N TYR A 133 12.46 -3.04 -5.24
CA TYR A 133 12.75 -1.66 -5.66
C TYR A 133 14.12 -1.20 -5.15
N HIS A 134 14.36 -1.28 -3.84
CA HIS A 134 15.60 -0.81 -3.24
C HIS A 134 16.82 -1.65 -3.62
N SER A 135 16.64 -2.95 -3.89
CA SER A 135 17.72 -3.78 -4.43
C SER A 135 18.13 -3.33 -5.83
N VAL A 136 17.15 -3.07 -6.70
CA VAL A 136 17.41 -2.55 -8.06
C VAL A 136 18.01 -1.14 -8.01
N GLN A 137 17.49 -0.26 -7.15
CA GLN A 137 18.02 1.08 -6.92
C GLN A 137 19.49 1.05 -6.46
N ALA A 138 19.84 0.12 -5.56
CA ALA A 138 21.20 0.00 -5.04
C ALA A 138 22.18 -0.56 -6.08
N ILE A 139 21.74 -1.43 -6.98
CA ILE A 139 22.60 -2.07 -8.00
C ILE A 139 22.75 -1.18 -9.23
N ILE A 140 21.62 -0.72 -9.79
CA ILE A 140 21.59 -0.08 -11.11
C ILE A 140 21.58 1.45 -10.99
N GLY A 141 21.19 2.00 -9.84
CA GLY A 141 21.06 3.45 -9.64
C GLY A 141 19.72 3.99 -10.13
N VAL A 142 19.64 5.31 -10.31
CA VAL A 142 18.42 5.99 -10.74
C VAL A 142 18.30 5.93 -12.26
N ASN A 143 17.26 5.26 -12.75
CA ASN A 143 16.92 5.14 -14.17
C ASN A 143 15.42 4.84 -14.31
N ALA A 144 14.93 4.74 -15.55
CA ALA A 144 13.52 4.48 -15.84
C ALA A 144 12.98 3.19 -15.18
N VAL A 145 13.79 2.13 -15.03
CA VAL A 145 13.38 0.89 -14.36
C VAL A 145 13.21 1.13 -12.87
N THR A 146 14.19 1.75 -12.22
CA THR A 146 14.14 2.09 -10.80
C THR A 146 12.97 3.02 -10.48
N GLU A 147 12.69 4.00 -11.33
CA GLU A 147 11.56 4.92 -11.16
C GLU A 147 10.21 4.23 -11.40
N THR A 148 10.13 3.31 -12.35
CA THR A 148 8.96 2.43 -12.54
C THR A 148 8.68 1.63 -11.27
N LEU A 149 9.71 0.98 -10.72
CA LEU A 149 9.58 0.20 -9.49
C LEU A 149 9.19 1.08 -8.29
N ALA A 150 9.68 2.31 -8.23
CA ALA A 150 9.28 3.27 -7.20
C ALA A 150 7.78 3.61 -7.28
N TYR A 151 7.20 3.78 -8.48
CA TYR A 151 5.75 3.99 -8.62
C TYR A 151 4.94 2.79 -8.11
N VAL A 152 5.39 1.57 -8.43
CA VAL A 152 4.72 0.33 -7.99
C VAL A 152 4.82 0.17 -6.48
N ASP A 153 6.02 0.35 -5.91
CA ASP A 153 6.28 0.22 -4.48
C ASP A 153 5.40 1.16 -3.65
N HIS A 154 5.44 2.46 -3.97
CA HIS A 154 4.63 3.43 -3.25
C HIS A 154 3.12 3.27 -3.51
N GLY A 155 2.72 2.85 -4.71
CA GLY A 155 1.32 2.51 -5.01
C GLY A 155 0.80 1.39 -4.12
N ILE A 156 1.59 0.33 -3.93
CA ILE A 156 1.28 -0.78 -3.03
C ILE A 156 1.27 -0.32 -1.56
N ALA A 157 2.25 0.47 -1.13
CA ALA A 157 2.32 0.96 0.24
C ALA A 157 1.14 1.87 0.60
N LEU A 158 0.76 2.79 -0.30
CA LEU A 158 -0.40 3.66 -0.12
C LEU A 158 -1.71 2.87 -0.14
N ALA A 159 -1.86 1.91 -1.06
CA ALA A 159 -3.03 1.04 -1.12
C ALA A 159 -3.16 0.20 0.15
N ALA A 160 -2.05 -0.33 0.68
CA ALA A 160 -2.02 -1.01 1.97
C ALA A 160 -2.47 -0.06 3.09
N GLY A 161 -1.95 1.16 3.16
CA GLY A 161 -2.39 2.17 4.14
C GLY A 161 -3.90 2.45 4.08
N CYS A 162 -4.46 2.64 2.88
CA CYS A 162 -5.89 2.82 2.69
C CYS A 162 -6.69 1.56 3.07
N PHE A 163 -6.16 0.36 2.78
CA PHE A 163 -6.79 -0.90 3.16
C PHE A 163 -6.81 -1.10 4.68
N TYR A 164 -5.74 -0.67 5.38
CA TYR A 164 -5.73 -0.61 6.85
C TYR A 164 -6.77 0.36 7.38
N MET A 165 -6.96 1.53 6.75
CA MET A 165 -8.00 2.47 7.14
C MET A 165 -9.41 1.92 6.92
N ASP A 166 -9.67 1.28 5.77
CA ASP A 166 -10.95 0.64 5.46
C ASP A 166 -11.26 -0.49 6.44
N THR A 167 -10.23 -1.30 6.74
CA THR A 167 -10.38 -2.47 7.61
C THR A 167 -10.45 -2.07 9.07
N CYS A 168 -9.50 -1.28 9.58
CA CYS A 168 -9.35 -0.99 11.01
C CYS A 168 -10.06 0.28 11.48
N GLY A 169 -10.52 1.14 10.55
CA GLY A 169 -10.98 2.49 10.87
C GLY A 169 -9.82 3.47 11.08
N LEU A 170 -10.10 4.64 11.63
CA LEU A 170 -9.07 5.67 11.84
C LEU A 170 -7.98 5.21 12.83
N PRO A 171 -6.71 5.58 12.62
CA PRO A 171 -5.64 5.24 13.54
C PRO A 171 -5.78 6.00 14.86
N SER A 172 -5.30 5.40 15.95
CA SER A 172 -5.21 6.09 17.23
C SER A 172 -4.14 7.18 17.22
N LYS A 173 -4.14 8.05 18.23
CA LYS A 173 -3.10 9.07 18.42
C LYS A 173 -1.69 8.47 18.48
N ARG A 174 -1.54 7.25 19.03
CA ARG A 174 -0.24 6.57 19.13
C ARG A 174 0.24 6.10 17.76
N VAL A 175 -0.65 5.48 16.97
CA VAL A 175 -0.34 5.08 15.59
C VAL A 175 0.03 6.30 14.76
N TRP A 176 -0.73 7.40 14.87
CA TRP A 176 -0.40 8.65 14.21
C TRP A 176 0.96 9.19 14.62
N ALA A 177 1.29 9.19 15.92
CA ALA A 177 2.58 9.67 16.39
C ALA A 177 3.75 8.88 15.79
N ILE A 178 3.65 7.55 15.75
CA ILE A 178 4.68 6.68 15.14
C ILE A 178 4.76 6.92 13.64
N GLY A 179 3.62 6.93 12.93
CA GLY A 179 3.56 7.13 11.49
C GLY A 179 4.10 8.50 11.07
N LEU A 180 3.68 9.58 11.74
CA LEU A 180 4.17 10.93 11.49
C LEU A 180 5.66 11.08 11.80
N SER A 181 6.16 10.39 12.84
CA SER A 181 7.60 10.36 13.13
C SER A 181 8.36 9.70 11.98
N GLY A 182 7.83 8.63 11.40
CA GLY A 182 8.40 8.00 10.19
C GLY A 182 8.40 8.96 9.00
N ILE A 183 7.30 9.68 8.75
CA ILE A 183 7.23 10.66 7.65
C ILE A 183 8.22 11.81 7.87
N ALA A 184 8.38 12.27 9.11
CA ALA A 184 9.35 13.30 9.44
C ALA A 184 10.79 12.86 9.12
N CYS A 185 11.14 11.58 9.33
CA CYS A 185 12.43 11.04 8.90
C CYS A 185 12.67 11.20 7.39
N LEU A 186 11.63 11.12 6.56
CA LEU A 186 11.76 11.28 5.10
C LEU A 186 11.88 12.75 4.66
N ALA A 187 11.40 13.71 5.46
CA ALA A 187 11.35 15.13 5.08
C ALA A 187 12.67 15.90 5.33
N THR A 188 13.59 15.33 6.10
CA THR A 188 14.79 16.02 6.60
C THR A 188 16.17 15.63 6.03
N PRO A 189 16.35 14.71 5.05
CA PRO A 189 17.69 14.31 4.67
C PRO A 189 18.37 15.36 3.77
N ASN A 190 19.39 16.03 4.33
CA ASN A 190 20.26 16.95 3.59
C ASN A 190 21.43 16.23 2.87
N THR A 191 21.59 14.91 3.07
CA THR A 191 22.64 14.10 2.44
C THR A 191 22.14 12.70 2.05
N PRO A 192 22.73 12.04 1.03
CA PRO A 192 22.38 10.67 0.66
C PRO A 192 22.55 9.64 1.80
N GLN A 193 23.56 9.82 2.67
CA GLN A 193 23.77 8.96 3.84
C GLN A 193 22.66 9.14 4.87
N ALA A 194 22.28 10.39 5.16
CA ALA A 194 21.17 10.69 6.06
C ALA A 194 19.86 10.13 5.50
N TYR A 195 19.64 10.23 4.19
CA TYR A 195 18.49 9.63 3.52
C TYR A 195 18.43 8.12 3.79
N ALA A 196 19.50 7.37 3.51
CA ALA A 196 19.49 5.92 3.69
C ALA A 196 19.19 5.51 5.15
N ILE A 197 19.81 6.19 6.13
CA ILE A 197 19.58 5.92 7.56
C ILE A 197 18.14 6.26 7.96
N LEU A 198 17.66 7.46 7.63
CA LEU A 198 16.34 7.92 8.00
C LEU A 198 15.24 7.10 7.30
N HIS A 199 15.48 6.67 6.08
CA HIS A 199 14.58 5.80 5.34
C HIS A 199 14.55 4.37 5.93
N SER A 200 15.68 3.84 6.42
CA SER A 200 15.67 2.61 7.24
C SER A 200 14.82 2.74 8.49
N ILE A 201 14.92 3.86 9.18
CA ILE A 201 14.10 4.15 10.37
C ILE A 201 12.62 4.24 9.96
N TRP A 202 12.32 4.86 8.81
CA TRP A 202 10.96 4.90 8.28
C TRP A 202 10.38 3.49 8.08
N HIS A 203 11.11 2.53 7.49
CA HIS A 203 10.64 1.14 7.35
C HIS A 203 10.27 0.48 8.69
N PHE A 204 11.09 0.71 9.72
CA PHE A 204 10.81 0.20 11.05
C PHE A 204 9.55 0.85 11.65
N LEU A 205 9.46 2.18 11.59
CA LEU A 205 8.35 2.93 12.16
C LEU A 205 7.02 2.68 11.42
N SER A 206 7.04 2.55 10.09
CA SER A 206 5.86 2.24 9.29
C SER A 206 5.31 0.84 9.60
N ALA A 207 6.20 -0.17 9.69
CA ALA A 207 5.83 -1.53 10.07
C ALA A 207 5.27 -1.58 11.51
N ALA A 208 5.91 -0.87 12.46
CA ALA A 208 5.44 -0.77 13.84
C ALA A 208 4.07 -0.07 13.93
N ALA A 209 3.89 1.05 13.23
CA ALA A 209 2.63 1.79 13.20
C ALA A 209 1.50 0.92 12.64
N ALA A 210 1.73 0.23 11.53
CA ALA A 210 0.73 -0.63 10.92
C ALA A 210 0.40 -1.86 11.78
N THR A 211 1.39 -2.51 12.41
CA THR A 211 1.14 -3.58 13.39
C THR A 211 0.29 -3.08 14.56
N LEU A 212 0.64 -1.94 15.15
CA LEU A 212 -0.14 -1.36 16.25
C LEU A 212 -1.56 -1.01 15.81
N TRP A 213 -1.73 -0.45 14.62
CA TRP A 213 -3.05 -0.13 14.05
C TRP A 213 -3.93 -1.37 13.89
N ALA A 214 -3.36 -2.48 13.40
CA ALA A 214 -4.07 -3.75 13.31
C ALA A 214 -4.52 -4.25 14.69
N ILE A 215 -3.65 -4.19 15.70
CA ILE A 215 -3.95 -4.60 17.08
C ILE A 215 -5.08 -3.75 17.68
N GLU A 216 -4.95 -2.44 17.64
CA GLU A 216 -5.93 -1.52 18.24
C GLU A 216 -7.27 -1.54 17.49
N GLY A 217 -7.21 -1.64 16.15
CA GLY A 217 -8.40 -1.81 15.31
C GLY A 217 -9.15 -3.10 15.61
N HIS A 218 -8.45 -4.17 16.02
CA HIS A 218 -9.08 -5.39 16.50
C HIS A 218 -9.81 -5.18 17.83
N ALA A 219 -9.11 -4.62 18.82
CA ALA A 219 -9.63 -4.42 20.16
C ALA A 219 -10.88 -3.53 20.15
N GLY A 220 -10.85 -2.44 19.38
CA GLY A 220 -12.00 -1.54 19.23
C GLY A 220 -13.25 -2.23 18.65
N LYS A 221 -13.07 -3.16 17.71
CA LYS A 221 -14.20 -3.94 17.14
C LYS A 221 -14.81 -4.92 18.13
N ILE A 222 -13.97 -5.59 18.93
CA ILE A 222 -14.45 -6.52 19.97
C ILE A 222 -15.28 -5.75 20.99
N ASN A 223 -14.78 -4.60 21.46
CA ASN A 223 -15.49 -3.78 22.44
C ASN A 223 -16.86 -3.34 21.90
N LYS A 224 -16.91 -2.84 20.66
CA LYS A 224 -18.18 -2.44 20.01
C LYS A 224 -19.16 -3.59 19.84
N GLN A 225 -18.67 -4.79 19.53
CA GLN A 225 -19.53 -5.98 19.43
C GLN A 225 -20.10 -6.39 20.80
N ASN A 226 -19.29 -6.31 21.85
CA ASN A 226 -19.71 -6.60 23.21
C ASN A 226 -20.74 -5.58 23.72
N GLU A 227 -20.56 -4.30 23.44
CA GLU A 227 -21.53 -3.24 23.74
C GLU A 227 -22.88 -3.51 23.08
N VAL A 228 -22.90 -3.78 21.77
CA VAL A 228 -24.15 -4.11 21.04
C VAL A 228 -24.82 -5.37 21.60
N ARG A 229 -24.03 -6.38 22.00
CA ARG A 229 -24.57 -7.60 22.62
C ARG A 229 -25.18 -7.31 23.99
N LEU A 230 -24.52 -6.51 24.81
CA LEU A 230 -25.02 -6.10 26.13
C LEU A 230 -26.31 -5.28 26.00
N GLU A 231 -26.38 -4.33 25.07
CA GLU A 231 -27.60 -3.56 24.80
C GLU A 231 -28.79 -4.46 24.41
N ARG A 232 -28.55 -5.50 23.59
CA ARG A 232 -29.60 -6.47 23.24
C ARG A 232 -30.06 -7.28 24.44
N ILE A 233 -29.14 -7.75 25.29
CA ILE A 233 -29.48 -8.48 26.51
C ILE A 233 -30.30 -7.59 27.44
N MET A 234 -29.87 -6.35 27.66
CA MET A 234 -30.59 -5.41 28.52
C MET A 234 -32.01 -5.14 28.00
N ARG A 235 -32.22 -5.02 26.69
CA ARG A 235 -33.57 -4.88 26.11
C ARG A 235 -34.45 -6.11 26.32
N LEU A 236 -33.87 -7.31 26.29
CA LEU A 236 -34.61 -8.56 26.51
C LEU A 236 -34.98 -8.78 27.98
N VAL A 237 -34.20 -8.23 28.93
CA VAL A 237 -34.50 -8.34 30.37
C VAL A 237 -35.60 -7.38 30.84
N HIS A 238 -35.90 -6.32 30.05
CA HIS A 238 -36.96 -5.35 30.37
C HIS A 238 -38.31 -5.65 29.68
N LEU A 239 -38.44 -6.80 29.02
CA LEU A 239 -39.67 -7.32 28.42
C LEU A 239 -40.15 -8.54 29.20
#